data_AF-A0A523P3C5-F1
#
_entry.id   AF-A0A523P3C5-F1
#
_cell.length_a   1.000
_cell.length_b   1.000
_cell.length_c   1.000
_cell.angle_alpha   90.00
_cell.angle_beta   90.00
_cell.angle_gamma   90.00
#
_symmetry.space_group_name_H-M   'P 1'
#
loop_
_entity.id
_entity.type
_entity.pdbx_description
1 polymer ?
#
loop_
_entity_poly.entity_id
_entity_poly.type
_entity_poly.pdbx_seq_one_letter_code
_entity_poly.pdbx_strand_id
1 'polypeptide(L)'
;MENNYLESFETFAKTAMESAKDLEAINTKVIGQLAAKNMALFNSALELNNQFASLFTETKDTQELLAKQVQLTEAYNGKLTTAVKEAAEIVAGSKDDYQAWFEGGLKTVTTATQGIVPTMETPANKAA
;
A
#
# COMPACT_ATOMS: atom_id res chain seq x y z
N MET A 1 19.24 38.59 2.69
CA MET A 1 19.62 37.19 2.98
C MET A 1 18.63 36.53 3.92
N GLU A 2 18.26 37.12 5.08
CA GLU A 2 17.23 36.57 5.99
C GLU A 2 15.88 36.24 5.32
N ASN A 3 15.38 37.10 4.43
CA ASN A 3 14.11 36.88 3.74
C ASN A 3 14.09 35.59 2.89
N ASN A 4 15.20 35.29 2.21
CA ASN A 4 15.33 34.08 1.38
C ASN A 4 15.35 32.80 2.23
N TYR A 5 15.88 32.86 3.46
CA TYR A 5 15.89 31.71 4.37
C TYR A 5 14.50 31.44 4.94
N LEU A 6 13.75 32.48 5.31
CA LEU A 6 12.37 32.35 5.77
C LEU A 6 11.46 31.80 4.67
N GLU A 7 11.56 32.31 3.44
CA GLU A 7 10.79 31.80 2.30
C GLU A 7 11.16 30.35 1.93
N SER A 8 12.44 30.00 2.01
CA SER A 8 12.90 28.61 1.78
C SER A 8 12.41 27.65 2.86
N PHE A 9 12.40 28.10 4.12
CA PHE A 9 11.88 27.33 5.25
C PHE A 9 10.36 27.16 5.17
N GLU A 10 9.61 28.21 4.81
CA GLU A 10 8.16 28.15 4.62
C GLU A 10 7.80 27.20 3.47
N THR A 11 8.53 27.27 2.36
CA THR A 11 8.38 26.35 1.22
C THR A 11 8.67 24.91 1.64
N PHE A 12 9.78 24.67 2.34
CA PHE A 12 10.12 23.35 2.87
C PHE A 12 9.04 22.80 3.81
N ALA A 13 8.57 23.60 4.76
CA ALA A 13 7.54 23.20 5.72
C ALA A 13 6.21 22.86 5.02
N LYS A 14 5.81 23.66 4.02
CA LYS A 14 4.61 23.41 3.22
C LYS A 14 4.74 22.12 2.41
N THR A 15 5.85 21.93 1.71
CA THR A 15 6.08 20.71 0.91
C THR A 15 6.22 19.46 1.79
N ALA A 16 6.80 19.59 3.00
CA ALA A 16 6.83 18.50 3.97
C ALA A 16 5.42 18.11 4.45
N MET A 17 4.54 19.09 4.70
CA MET A 17 3.15 18.83 5.06
C MET A 17 2.36 18.20 3.91
N GLU A 18 2.58 18.63 2.67
CA GLU A 18 1.98 18.02 1.47
C GLU A 18 2.47 16.57 1.29
N SER A 19 3.77 16.33 1.41
CA SER A 19 4.37 14.99 1.36
C SER A 19 3.83 14.07 2.46
N ALA A 20 3.55 14.58 3.66
CA ALA A 20 2.91 13.80 4.72
C ALA A 20 1.48 13.38 4.37
N LYS A 21 0.70 14.28 3.75
CA LYS A 21 -0.65 13.97 3.27
C LYS A 21 -0.63 12.93 2.14
N ASP A 22 0.33 13.03 1.23
CA ASP A 22 0.49 12.05 0.16
C ASP A 22 0.79 10.66 0.71
N LEU A 23 1.66 10.55 1.73
CA LEU A 23 1.93 9.28 2.41
C LEU A 23 0.69 8.71 3.10
N GLU A 24 -0.09 9.56 3.78
CA GLU A 24 -1.36 9.18 4.41
C GLU A 24 -2.34 8.64 3.37
N ALA A 25 -2.46 9.29 2.22
CA ALA A 25 -3.32 8.88 1.12
C ALA A 25 -2.90 7.51 0.55
N ILE A 26 -1.59 7.29 0.33
CA ILE A 26 -1.05 6.01 -0.13
C ILE A 26 -1.37 4.90 0.88
N ASN A 27 -1.10 5.13 2.16
CA ASN A 27 -1.36 4.15 3.21
C ASN A 27 -2.86 3.83 3.34
N THR A 28 -3.71 4.85 3.31
CA THR A 28 -5.17 4.68 3.38
C THR A 28 -5.70 3.88 2.19
N LYS A 29 -5.19 4.14 0.99
CA LYS A 29 -5.54 3.39 -0.22
C LYS A 29 -5.17 1.91 -0.07
N VAL A 30 -3.92 1.62 0.30
CA VAL A 30 -3.42 0.24 0.44
C VAL A 30 -4.19 -0.52 1.52
N ILE A 31 -4.34 0.08 2.71
CA ILE A 31 -5.07 -0.53 3.83
C ILE A 31 -6.54 -0.74 3.45
N GLY A 32 -7.17 0.24 2.80
CA GLY A 32 -8.56 0.14 2.35
C GLY A 32 -8.77 -1.01 1.36
N GLN A 33 -7.85 -1.17 0.41
CA GLN A 33 -7.89 -2.29 -0.55
C GLN A 33 -7.70 -3.65 0.17
N LEU A 34 -6.75 -3.76 1.09
CA LEU A 34 -6.53 -4.98 1.88
C LEU A 34 -7.73 -5.30 2.79
N ALA A 35 -8.32 -4.29 3.43
CA ALA A 35 -9.50 -4.45 4.28
C ALA A 35 -10.70 -4.96 3.48
N ALA A 36 -10.91 -4.45 2.26
CA ALA A 36 -11.95 -4.94 1.36
C ALA A 36 -11.77 -6.43 1.03
N LYS A 37 -10.53 -6.89 0.82
CA LYS A 37 -10.22 -8.30 0.56
C LYS A 37 -10.45 -9.18 1.79
N ASN A 38 -10.04 -8.73 2.98
CA ASN A 38 -10.34 -9.44 4.23
C ASN A 38 -11.84 -9.60 4.47
N MET A 39 -12.62 -8.56 4.16
CA MET A 39 -14.08 -8.61 4.28
C MET A 39 -14.72 -9.56 3.24
N ALA A 40 -14.19 -9.62 2.02
CA ALA A 40 -14.63 -10.58 1.01
C ALA A 40 -14.34 -12.04 1.43
N LEU A 41 -13.18 -12.30 2.04
CA LEU A 41 -12.86 -13.62 2.61
C LEU A 41 -13.79 -13.96 3.77
N PHE A 42 -14.04 -13.01 4.69
CA PHE A 42 -14.95 -13.21 5.80
C PHE A 42 -16.37 -13.55 5.32
N ASN A 43 -16.91 -12.80 4.36
CA ASN A 43 -18.22 -13.10 3.76
C ASN A 43 -18.24 -14.48 3.13
N SER A 44 -17.16 -14.87 2.45
CA SER A 44 -17.04 -16.20 1.85
C SER A 44 -17.02 -17.32 2.90
N ALA A 45 -16.39 -17.10 4.06
CA ALA A 45 -16.43 -18.05 5.17
C ALA A 45 -17.85 -18.17 5.77
N LEU A 46 -18.59 -17.07 5.87
CA LEU A 46 -20.00 -17.10 6.29
C LEU A 46 -20.88 -17.88 5.30
N GLU A 47 -20.70 -17.65 4.00
CA GLU A 47 -21.38 -18.43 2.95
C GLU A 47 -21.10 -19.93 3.08
N LEU A 48 -19.84 -20.30 3.30
CA LEU A 48 -19.42 -21.69 3.50
C LEU A 48 -20.06 -22.31 4.74
N ASN A 49 -20.10 -21.59 5.87
CA ASN A 49 -20.77 -22.06 7.07
C ASN A 49 -22.26 -22.32 6.84
N ASN A 50 -22.94 -21.43 6.11
CA ASN A 50 -24.34 -21.63 5.75
C ASN A 50 -24.53 -22.86 4.86
N GLN A 51 -23.68 -23.04 3.85
CA GLN A 51 -23.73 -24.21 2.96
C GLN A 51 -23.42 -25.51 3.72
N PHE A 52 -22.49 -25.49 4.66
CA PHE A 52 -22.22 -26.63 5.55
C PHE A 52 -23.41 -26.99 6.43
N ALA A 53 -24.07 -25.99 7.01
CA ALA A 53 -25.27 -26.21 7.82
C ALA A 53 -26.40 -26.87 7.00
N SER A 54 -26.64 -26.37 5.78
CA SER A 54 -27.61 -26.96 4.85
C SER A 54 -27.28 -28.41 4.48
N LEU A 55 -25.99 -28.72 4.26
CA LEU A 55 -25.56 -30.08 3.93
C LEU A 55 -25.89 -31.09 5.02
N PHE A 56 -25.74 -30.73 6.29
CA PHE A 56 -26.09 -31.61 7.41
C PHE A 56 -27.61 -31.83 7.54
N THR A 57 -28.43 -30.87 7.12
CA THR A 57 -29.89 -31.00 7.20
C THR A 57 -30.51 -31.68 5.98
N GLU A 58 -29.89 -31.56 4.81
CA GLU A 58 -30.48 -31.98 3.53
C GLU A 58 -29.97 -33.33 3.03
N THR A 59 -28.75 -33.73 3.39
CA THR A 59 -28.09 -34.91 2.82
C THR A 59 -28.20 -36.11 3.77
N LYS A 60 -28.88 -37.18 3.33
CA LYS A 60 -28.98 -38.44 4.09
C LYS A 60 -27.88 -39.45 3.73
N ASP A 61 -27.19 -39.23 2.62
CA ASP A 61 -26.12 -40.09 2.11
C ASP A 61 -24.75 -39.53 2.49
N THR A 62 -23.96 -40.35 3.19
CA THR A 62 -22.59 -40.02 3.62
C THR A 62 -21.62 -39.85 2.46
N GLN A 63 -21.81 -40.54 1.33
CA GLN A 63 -20.98 -40.38 0.13
C GLN A 63 -21.22 -39.03 -0.54
N GLU A 64 -22.49 -38.61 -0.63
CA GLU A 64 -22.86 -37.29 -1.16
C GLU A 64 -22.34 -36.17 -0.25
N LEU A 65 -22.44 -36.35 1.07
CA LEU A 65 -21.91 -35.41 2.05
C LEU A 65 -20.40 -35.21 1.88
N LEU A 66 -19.64 -36.30 1.71
CA LEU A 66 -18.18 -36.25 1.50
C LEU A 66 -17.82 -35.52 0.20
N ALA A 67 -18.53 -35.80 -0.90
CA ALA A 67 -18.30 -35.15 -2.19
C ALA A 67 -18.55 -33.64 -2.13
N LYS A 68 -19.62 -33.22 -1.43
CA LYS A 68 -19.95 -31.80 -1.20
C LYS A 68 -18.90 -31.14 -0.32
N GLN A 69 -18.39 -31.84 0.71
CA GLN A 69 -17.34 -31.34 1.59
C GLN A 69 -16.05 -31.02 0.82
N VAL A 70 -15.66 -31.90 -0.12
CA VAL A 70 -14.52 -31.70 -1.01
C VAL A 70 -14.75 -30.49 -1.91
N GLN A 71 -15.91 -30.37 -2.56
CA GLN A 71 -16.24 -29.20 -3.40
C GLN A 71 -16.19 -27.88 -2.63
N LEU A 72 -16.76 -27.84 -1.42
CA LEU A 72 -16.72 -26.64 -0.57
C LEU A 72 -15.29 -26.26 -0.18
N THR A 73 -14.47 -27.26 0.16
CA THR A 73 -13.06 -27.06 0.50
C THR A 73 -12.28 -26.51 -0.69
N GLU A 74 -12.45 -27.09 -1.88
CA GLU A 74 -11.81 -26.62 -3.11
C GLU A 74 -12.23 -25.19 -3.46
N ALA A 75 -13.53 -24.88 -3.35
CA ALA A 75 -14.05 -23.55 -3.60
C ALA A 75 -13.47 -22.51 -2.63
N TYR A 76 -13.38 -22.84 -1.34
CA TYR A 76 -12.75 -21.97 -0.34
C TYR A 76 -11.27 -21.76 -0.64
N ASN A 77 -10.55 -22.84 -0.95
CA ASN A 77 -9.11 -22.78 -1.21
C ASN A 77 -8.81 -21.95 -2.48
N GLY A 78 -9.68 -22.03 -3.49
CA GLY A 78 -9.65 -21.15 -4.66
C GLY A 78 -9.83 -19.67 -4.29
N LYS A 79 -10.84 -19.34 -3.48
CA LYS A 79 -11.06 -17.97 -2.98
C LYS A 79 -9.88 -17.44 -2.16
N LEU A 80 -9.30 -18.27 -1.29
CA LEU A 80 -8.12 -17.92 -0.50
C LEU A 80 -6.91 -17.64 -1.39
N THR A 81 -6.64 -18.50 -2.36
CA THR A 81 -5.52 -18.33 -3.31
C THR A 81 -5.66 -17.05 -4.12
N THR A 82 -6.87 -16.75 -4.59
CA THR A 82 -7.17 -15.49 -5.29
C THR A 82 -6.92 -14.30 -4.39
N ALA A 83 -7.43 -14.31 -3.15
CA ALA A 83 -7.22 -13.20 -2.21
C ALA A 83 -5.73 -12.95 -1.90
N VAL A 84 -4.91 -14.00 -1.80
CA VAL A 84 -3.45 -13.88 -1.62
C VAL A 84 -2.80 -13.24 -2.86
N LYS A 85 -3.18 -13.64 -4.07
CA LYS A 85 -2.67 -13.04 -5.31
C LYS A 85 -3.03 -11.57 -5.41
N GLU A 86 -4.30 -11.24 -5.18
CA GLU A 86 -4.78 -9.86 -5.22
C GLU A 86 -4.14 -8.99 -4.13
N ALA A 87 -3.88 -9.53 -2.94
CA ALA A 87 -3.13 -8.82 -1.91
C ALA A 87 -1.68 -8.54 -2.35
N ALA A 88 -1.03 -9.50 -3.00
CA ALA A 88 0.30 -9.30 -3.58
C ALA A 88 0.28 -8.24 -4.69
N GLU A 89 -0.76 -8.22 -5.53
CA GLU A 89 -0.96 -7.19 -6.56
C GLU A 89 -1.20 -5.80 -5.97
N ILE A 90 -1.95 -5.68 -4.87
CA ILE A 90 -2.13 -4.41 -4.15
C ILE A 90 -0.78 -3.87 -3.64
N VAL A 91 0.02 -4.73 -3.02
CA VAL A 91 1.35 -4.35 -2.52
C VAL A 91 2.32 -4.04 -3.66
N ALA A 92 2.30 -4.82 -4.74
CA ALA A 92 3.13 -4.55 -5.91
C ALA A 92 2.73 -3.24 -6.59
N GLY A 93 1.42 -2.96 -6.71
CA GLY A 93 0.88 -1.76 -7.33
C GLY A 93 1.10 -0.49 -6.50
N SER A 94 1.34 -0.59 -5.20
CA SER A 94 1.68 0.56 -4.36
C SER A 94 3.16 0.93 -4.39
N LYS A 95 4.02 0.07 -4.93
CA LYS A 95 5.46 0.33 -5.03
C LYS A 95 5.77 1.62 -5.78
N ASP A 96 5.12 1.84 -6.91
CA ASP A 96 5.34 3.03 -7.74
C ASP A 96 4.86 4.30 -7.02
N ASP A 97 3.74 4.22 -6.29
CA ASP A 97 3.23 5.32 -5.47
C ASP A 97 4.24 5.71 -4.36
N TYR A 98 4.79 4.73 -3.63
CA TYR A 98 5.82 4.98 -2.61
C TYR A 98 7.14 5.47 -3.21
N GLN A 99 7.54 4.95 -4.38
CA GLN A 99 8.74 5.40 -5.07
C GLN A 99 8.59 6.87 -5.51
N ALA A 100 7.46 7.23 -6.10
CA ALA A 100 7.15 8.60 -6.49
C ALA A 100 7.16 9.55 -5.28
N TRP A 101 6.56 9.13 -4.16
CA TRP A 101 6.59 9.88 -2.90
C TRP A 101 8.03 10.10 -2.41
N PHE A 102 8.85 9.05 -2.41
CA PHE A 102 10.25 9.12 -1.98
C PHE A 102 11.10 10.03 -2.88
N GLU A 103 10.97 9.90 -4.21
CA GLU A 103 11.64 10.76 -5.19
C GLU A 103 11.22 12.24 -5.04
N GLY A 104 9.95 12.50 -4.74
CA GLY A 104 9.44 13.83 -4.41
C GLY A 104 10.09 14.43 -3.15
N GLY A 105 10.25 13.61 -2.11
CA GLY A 105 10.96 14.00 -0.89
C GLY A 105 12.43 14.36 -1.14
N LEU A 106 13.15 13.55 -1.93
CA LEU A 106 14.53 13.82 -2.32
C LEU A 106 14.69 15.14 -3.09
N LYS A 107 13.78 15.43 -4.02
CA LYS A 107 13.76 16.71 -4.74
C LYS A 107 13.54 17.88 -3.78
N THR A 108 12.64 17.74 -2.81
CA THR A 108 12.36 18.76 -1.81
C THR A 108 13.58 19.09 -0.95
N VAL A 109 14.30 18.07 -0.48
CA VAL A 109 15.54 18.24 0.28
C VAL A 109 16.65 18.87 -0.58
N THR A 110 16.76 18.46 -1.84
CA THR A 110 17.76 19.02 -2.78
C THR A 110 17.50 20.50 -3.06
N THR A 111 16.25 20.89 -3.32
CA THR A 111 15.87 22.29 -3.56
C THR A 111 16.06 23.14 -2.30
N ALA A 112 15.70 22.61 -1.12
CA ALA A 112 15.92 23.31 0.14
C ALA A 112 17.40 23.51 0.47
N THR A 113 18.28 22.59 0.06
CA THR A 113 19.73 22.70 0.30
C THR A 113 20.48 23.51 -0.76
N GLN A 114 19.97 23.62 -1.98
CA GLN A 114 20.54 24.49 -3.02
C GLN A 114 20.53 25.99 -2.66
N GLY A 115 19.69 26.42 -1.70
CA GLY A 115 19.72 27.77 -1.13
C GLY A 115 20.66 27.96 0.06
N ILE A 116 21.29 26.89 0.57
CA ILE A 116 22.03 26.87 1.85
C ILE A 116 23.46 26.34 1.69
N VAL A 117 23.75 25.56 0.64
CA VAL A 117 25.12 25.17 0.30
C VAL A 117 25.78 26.36 -0.38
N PRO A 118 26.76 27.04 0.25
CA PRO A 118 27.57 28.00 -0.49
C PRO A 118 28.22 27.20 -1.62
N THR A 119 28.15 27.71 -2.86
CA THR A 119 29.03 27.24 -3.93
C THR A 119 30.40 27.07 -3.31
N MET A 120 30.86 25.83 -3.16
CA MET A 120 32.26 25.59 -2.87
C MET A 120 32.96 26.02 -4.15
N GLU A 121 33.25 27.32 -4.26
CA GLU A 121 34.24 27.81 -5.19
C GLU A 121 35.47 26.99 -4.90
N THR A 122 35.73 26.04 -5.79
CA THR A 122 36.98 25.29 -5.80
C THR A 122 38.04 26.38 -5.83
N PRO A 123 38.95 26.47 -4.84
CA PRO A 123 39.90 27.57 -4.81
C PRO A 123 40.66 27.52 -6.13
N ALA A 124 40.47 28.56 -6.93
CA ALA A 124 41.18 28.73 -8.17
C ALA A 124 42.65 28.52 -7.88
N ASN A 125 43.23 27.58 -8.62
CA ASN A 125 44.66 27.31 -8.67
C ASN A 125 45.43 28.64 -8.84
N LYS A 126 45.83 29.26 -7.73
CA LYS A 126 46.84 30.32 -7.69
C LYS A 126 48.17 29.67 -7.33
N ALA A 127 48.71 28.94 -8.29
CA ALA A 127 50.12 28.59 -8.34
C ALA A 127 50.61 28.84 -9.78
N ALA A 128 51.03 30.09 -10.04
CA ALA A 128 52.06 30.48 -10.99
C ALA A 128 52.39 31.97 -10.75
#